data_AF-A0A1Q4C1P7-F1
#
_entry.id   AF-A0A1Q4C1P7-F1
#
_cell.length_a   1.000
_cell.length_b   1.000
_cell.length_c   1.000
_cell.angle_alpha   90.00
_cell.angle_beta   90.00
_cell.angle_gamma   90.00
#
_symmetry.space_group_name_H-M   'P 1'
#
loop_
_entity.id
_entity.type
_entity.pdbx_description
1 polymer ?
#
loop_
_entity_poly.entity_id
_entity_poly.type
_entity_poly.pdbx_seq_one_letter_code
_entity_poly.pdbx_strand_id
1 'polypeptide(L)'
;MPYLVTGTNEYGSANLGRGSATVALRLARKLLRDGYMDVRVCTPRGRVLQSDELDELKPQQEMDDMAKGEQRGNREAKKPKKGKAKVIAAAPSRKEVAWQPDFRPAKKR
;
A
#
# COMPACT_ATOMS: atom_id res chain seq x y z
N MET A 1 -7.29 -11.74 -3.32
CA MET A 1 -6.82 -11.29 -4.65
C MET A 1 -5.45 -11.91 -4.88
N PRO A 2 -5.37 -13.08 -5.50
CA PRO A 2 -4.12 -13.84 -5.63
C PRO A 2 -3.15 -13.24 -6.67
N TYR A 3 -3.65 -12.74 -7.80
CA TYR A 3 -2.80 -12.12 -8.83
C TYR A 3 -3.09 -10.63 -8.96
N LEU A 4 -2.06 -9.80 -9.10
CA LEU A 4 -2.19 -8.37 -9.35
C LEU A 4 -1.56 -8.04 -10.70
N VAL A 5 -2.37 -7.54 -11.63
CA VAL A 5 -1.91 -7.06 -12.93
C VAL A 5 -1.75 -5.56 -12.86
N THR A 6 -0.58 -5.06 -13.20
CA THR A 6 -0.28 -3.63 -13.26
C THR A 6 0.16 -3.24 -14.67
N GLY A 7 -0.11 -2.00 -15.07
CA GLY A 7 0.38 -1.44 -16.32
C GLY A 7 0.32 0.08 -16.28
N THR A 8 1.19 0.76 -17.02
CA THR A 8 1.27 2.22 -17.09
C THR A 8 1.01 2.67 -18.52
N ASN A 9 0.32 3.78 -18.71
CA ASN A 9 0.15 4.42 -20.01
C ASN A 9 0.17 5.95 -19.84
N GLU A 10 -0.01 6.66 -20.95
CA GLU A 10 -0.10 8.14 -20.96
C GLU A 10 -1.22 8.70 -20.05
N TYR A 11 -2.26 7.91 -19.78
CA TYR A 11 -3.40 8.29 -18.92
C TYR A 11 -3.20 7.92 -17.45
N GLY A 12 -2.11 7.25 -17.09
CA GLY A 12 -1.78 6.89 -15.71
C GLY A 12 -1.46 5.40 -15.53
N SER A 13 -1.83 4.84 -14.38
CA SER A 13 -1.56 3.43 -14.06
C SER A 13 -2.84 2.65 -13.79
N ALA A 14 -2.90 1.42 -14.29
CA ALA A 14 -3.97 0.48 -14.06
C ALA A 14 -3.48 -0.61 -13.10
N ASN A 15 -4.25 -0.89 -12.06
CA ASN A 15 -3.96 -1.94 -11.08
C ASN A 15 -5.22 -2.80 -10.90
N LEU A 16 -5.17 -4.05 -11.34
CA LEU A 16 -6.32 -4.94 -11.37
C LEU A 16 -6.00 -6.29 -10.73
N GLY A 17 -6.71 -6.62 -9.64
CA GLY A 17 -6.64 -7.93 -9.01
C GLY A 17 -7.42 -8.98 -9.80
N ARG A 18 -6.88 -10.19 -9.94
CA ARG A 18 -7.55 -11.36 -10.55
C ARG A 18 -7.43 -12.60 -9.68
N GLY A 19 -8.47 -13.42 -9.72
CA GLY A 19 -8.59 -14.67 -8.96
C GLY A 19 -7.83 -15.86 -9.56
N SER A 20 -7.43 -15.77 -10.82
CA SER A 20 -6.85 -16.88 -11.58
C SER A 20 -5.70 -16.38 -12.44
N ALA A 21 -4.66 -17.22 -12.56
CA ALA A 21 -3.48 -16.99 -13.40
C ALA A 21 -3.90 -16.76 -14.86
N THR A 22 -4.76 -17.62 -15.41
CA THR A 22 -5.23 -17.51 -16.80
C THR A 22 -5.93 -16.18 -17.09
N VAL A 23 -6.74 -15.70 -16.14
CA VAL A 23 -7.44 -14.42 -16.28
C VAL A 23 -6.47 -13.25 -16.14
N ALA A 24 -5.48 -13.36 -15.25
CA ALA A 24 -4.42 -12.37 -15.11
C ALA A 24 -3.60 -12.23 -16.40
N LEU A 25 -3.20 -13.36 -17.02
CA LEU A 25 -2.48 -13.37 -18.30
C LEU A 25 -3.29 -12.78 -19.44
N ARG A 26 -4.56 -13.16 -19.55
CA ARG A 26 -5.45 -12.60 -20.58
C ARG A 26 -5.59 -11.09 -20.43
N LEU A 27 -5.66 -10.58 -19.20
CA LEU A 27 -5.71 -9.15 -18.93
C LEU A 27 -4.38 -8.47 -19.26
N ALA A 28 -3.24 -9.04 -18.85
CA ALA A 28 -1.92 -8.50 -19.17
C ALA A 28 -1.73 -8.34 -20.69
N ARG A 29 -2.08 -9.37 -21.47
CA ARG A 29 -2.08 -9.32 -22.95
C ARG A 29 -3.06 -8.31 -23.52
N LYS A 30 -4.18 -8.06 -22.82
CA LYS A 30 -5.13 -7.00 -23.23
C LYS A 30 -4.50 -5.62 -23.01
N LEU A 31 -3.93 -5.36 -21.85
CA LEU A 31 -3.27 -4.10 -21.53
C LEU A 31 -2.14 -3.78 -22.53
N LEU A 32 -1.33 -4.77 -22.89
CA LEU A 32 -0.30 -4.60 -23.93
C LEU A 32 -0.88 -4.17 -25.28
N ARG A 33 -2.03 -4.73 -25.68
CA ARG A 33 -2.72 -4.34 -26.92
C ARG A 33 -3.39 -2.97 -26.82
N ASP A 34 -3.85 -2.61 -25.63
CA ASP A 34 -4.47 -1.32 -25.34
C ASP A 34 -3.42 -0.19 -25.21
N GLY A 35 -2.13 -0.49 -25.42
CA GLY A 35 -1.03 0.49 -25.40
C GLY A 35 -0.45 0.77 -24.01
N TYR A 36 -0.77 -0.06 -23.02
CA TYR A 36 -0.09 0.01 -21.72
C TYR A 36 1.34 -0.54 -21.82
N MET A 37 2.26 0.24 -21.29
CA MET A 37 3.66 -0.07 -21.08
C MET A 37 3.87 -0.65 -19.67
N ASP A 38 5.07 -1.21 -19.42
CA ASP A 38 5.47 -1.78 -18.12
C ASP A 38 4.46 -2.76 -17.49
N VAL A 39 3.78 -3.55 -18.33
CA VAL A 39 2.79 -4.53 -17.85
C VAL A 39 3.48 -5.61 -17.02
N ARG A 40 3.01 -5.79 -15.79
CA ARG A 40 3.56 -6.75 -14.83
C ARG A 40 2.47 -7.55 -14.15
N VAL A 41 2.76 -8.81 -13.84
CA VAL A 41 1.87 -9.69 -13.10
C VAL A 41 2.54 -10.12 -11.81
N CYS A 42 2.01 -9.63 -10.69
CA CYS A 42 2.36 -10.09 -9.36
C CYS A 42 1.63 -11.41 -9.08
N THR A 43 2.40 -12.45 -8.76
CA THR A 43 1.91 -13.78 -8.37
C THR A 43 1.74 -13.87 -6.85
N PRO A 44 0.91 -14.80 -6.34
CA PRO A 44 0.77 -15.05 -4.90
C PRO A 44 2.10 -15.38 -4.20
N ARG A 45 3.05 -15.96 -4.95
CA ARG A 45 4.38 -16.34 -4.45
C ARG A 45 5.33 -15.15 -4.27
N GLY A 46 4.85 -13.93 -4.52
CA GLY A 46 5.65 -12.70 -4.47
C GLY A 46 6.59 -12.53 -5.66
N ARG A 47 6.49 -13.37 -6.70
CA ARG A 47 7.19 -13.14 -7.97
C ARG A 47 6.43 -12.13 -8.81
N VAL A 48 7.16 -11.19 -9.39
CA VAL A 48 6.65 -10.24 -10.37
C VAL A 48 7.16 -10.67 -11.73
N LEU A 49 6.24 -11.00 -12.63
CA LEU A 49 6.57 -11.36 -14.01
C LEU A 49 6.39 -10.13 -14.89
N GLN A 50 7.39 -9.82 -15.71
CA GLN A 50 7.28 -8.80 -16.75
C GLN A 50 6.60 -9.35 -18.00
N SER A 51 6.30 -8.48 -18.97
CA SER A 51 5.67 -8.82 -20.25
C SER A 51 6.34 -10.01 -20.97
N ASP A 52 7.67 -10.06 -20.96
CA ASP A 52 8.46 -11.11 -21.62
C ASP A 52 8.41 -12.46 -20.89
N GLU A 53 8.17 -12.43 -19.58
CA GLU A 53 8.13 -13.59 -18.68
C GLU A 53 6.70 -14.11 -18.44
N LEU A 54 5.69 -13.51 -19.09
CA LEU A 54 4.28 -13.90 -18.90
C LEU A 54 4.00 -15.34 -19.34
N ASP A 55 4.73 -15.86 -20.32
CA ASP A 55 4.58 -17.25 -20.79
C ASP A 55 5.15 -18.27 -19.80
N GLU A 56 5.98 -17.85 -18.83
CA GLU A 56 6.48 -18.72 -17.76
C GLU A 56 5.41 -19.04 -16.71
N LEU A 57 4.36 -18.20 -16.61
CA LEU A 57 3.25 -18.42 -15.68
C LEU A 57 2.37 -19.59 -16.16
N LYS A 58 2.80 -20.81 -15.89
CA LYS A 58 2.04 -22.01 -16.21
C LYS A 58 0.76 -22.05 -15.36
N PRO A 59 -0.44 -22.02 -15.97
CA PRO A 59 -1.71 -22.03 -15.25
C PRO A 59 -2.06 -23.40 -14.62
N GLN A 60 -1.25 -24.43 -14.84
CA GLN A 60 -1.60 -25.84 -14.62
C GLN A 60 -1.41 -26.38 -13.19
N GLN A 61 -0.90 -25.63 -12.22
CA GLN A 61 -0.56 -26.24 -10.92
C GLN A 61 -0.72 -25.37 -9.67
N GLU A 62 -1.09 -24.08 -9.80
CA GLU A 62 -1.15 -23.17 -8.65
C GLU A 62 -2.49 -23.17 -7.89
N MET A 63 -3.46 -24.01 -8.31
CA MET A 63 -4.82 -24.02 -7.74
C MET A 63 -4.98 -25.01 -6.59
N ASP A 64 -4.24 -26.12 -6.60
CA ASP A 64 -4.43 -27.22 -5.64
C ASP A 64 -3.71 -27.01 -4.30
N ASP A 65 -2.70 -26.12 -4.24
CA ASP A 65 -1.90 -25.85 -3.03
C ASP A 65 -2.31 -24.56 -2.27
N MET A 66 -3.45 -23.94 -2.59
CA MET A 66 -3.90 -22.72 -1.92
C MET A 66 -4.76 -23.06 -0.70
N ALA A 67 -4.11 -23.60 0.34
CA ALA A 67 -4.72 -23.77 1.66
C ALA A 67 -5.35 -22.45 2.11
N LYS A 68 -6.63 -22.52 2.46
CA LYS A 68 -7.40 -21.45 3.12
C LYS A 68 -6.65 -20.95 4.35
N GLY A 69 -5.90 -19.86 4.22
CA GLY A 69 -5.29 -19.27 5.40
C GLY A 69 -4.30 -18.19 5.06
N GLU A 70 -4.77 -16.96 4.89
CA GLU A 70 -3.96 -15.84 5.37
C GLU A 70 -4.84 -14.77 5.98
N GLN A 71 -4.83 -14.79 7.32
CA GLN A 71 -5.36 -13.80 8.21
C GLN A 71 -4.73 -12.45 7.85
N ARG A 72 -5.52 -11.55 7.25
CA ARG A 72 -5.10 -10.18 6.97
C ARG A 72 -5.05 -9.39 8.28
N GLY A 73 -3.93 -9.53 9.00
CA GLY A 73 -3.52 -8.58 10.02
C GLY A 73 -3.05 -7.30 9.32
N ASN A 74 -3.93 -6.31 9.24
CA ASN A 74 -3.64 -4.92 8.93
C ASN A 74 -2.51 -4.38 9.83
N ARG A 75 -1.26 -4.54 9.38
CA ARG A 75 -0.07 -3.99 10.04
C ARG A 75 0.09 -2.50 9.72
N GLU A 76 -0.83 -1.68 10.20
CA GLU A 76 -0.53 -0.27 10.52
C GLU A 76 -0.19 -0.18 12.00
N ALA A 77 0.93 -0.80 12.39
CA ALA A 77 1.59 -0.42 13.63
C ALA A 77 2.28 0.93 13.38
N LYS A 78 1.49 2.01 13.33
CA LYS A 78 1.99 3.32 13.77
C LYS A 78 2.63 3.07 15.12
N LYS A 79 3.96 3.22 15.19
CA LYS A 79 4.75 3.01 16.41
C LYS A 79 3.93 3.46 17.63
N PRO A 80 3.52 2.56 18.55
CA PRO A 80 3.11 3.04 19.86
C PRO A 80 4.38 3.67 20.44
N LYS A 81 4.36 5.00 20.54
CA LYS A 81 5.45 5.79 21.08
C LYS A 81 5.55 5.36 22.54
N LYS A 82 6.44 4.39 22.78
CA LYS A 82 6.98 3.93 24.07
C LYS A 82 6.46 4.77 25.22
N GLY A 83 5.39 4.29 25.87
CA GLY A 83 4.88 4.89 27.09
C GLY A 83 6.01 4.91 28.11
N LYS A 84 6.63 6.07 28.29
CA LYS A 84 7.50 6.29 29.45
C LYS A 84 6.55 6.55 30.60
N ALA A 85 6.22 5.50 31.34
CA ALA A 85 5.74 5.65 32.69
C ALA A 85 6.86 6.34 33.49
N LYS A 86 6.77 7.65 33.65
CA LYS A 86 7.44 8.36 34.74
C LYS A 86 6.43 8.46 35.85
N VAL A 87 6.38 7.40 36.67
CA VAL A 87 6.00 7.53 38.07
C VAL A 87 6.98 8.54 38.66
N ILE A 88 6.50 9.76 38.93
CA ILE A 88 7.14 10.69 39.85
C ILE A 88 6.05 11.13 40.79
N ALA A 89 6.10 10.60 42.00
CA ALA A 89 5.38 11.10 43.15
C ALA A 89 5.85 12.53 43.49
N ALA A 90 4.93 13.32 44.04
CA ALA A 90 5.04 14.69 44.57
C ALA A 90 4.51 15.83 43.65
N ALA A 91 3.31 16.34 43.99
CA ALA A 91 2.89 17.73 43.78
C ALA A 91 3.69 18.65 44.74
N PRO A 92 3.86 19.98 44.55
CA PRO A 92 2.85 20.94 44.05
C PRO A 92 3.39 22.14 43.23
N SER A 93 2.47 23.01 42.75
CA SER A 93 2.56 24.49 42.69
C SER A 93 2.12 25.11 41.36
N ARG A 94 1.15 26.01 41.51
CA ARG A 94 0.37 26.78 40.53
C ARG A 94 1.11 28.06 40.16
N LYS A 95 1.38 28.30 38.88
CA LYS A 95 1.49 29.66 38.32
C LYS A 95 0.93 29.73 36.90
N GLU A 96 -0.27 30.29 36.86
CA GLU A 96 -0.95 30.88 35.71
C GLU A 96 -0.07 32.01 35.15
N VAL A 97 0.31 31.92 33.88
CA VAL A 97 0.82 33.06 33.10
C VAL A 97 0.15 33.03 31.73
N ALA A 98 -0.42 34.19 31.43
CA ALA A 98 -1.28 34.54 30.33
C ALA A 98 -0.85 33.99 28.96
N TRP A 99 -1.87 33.45 28.29
CA TRP A 99 -2.08 33.45 26.86
C TRP A 99 -1.75 34.81 26.24
N GLN A 100 -0.88 34.85 25.21
CA GLN A 100 -1.14 35.42 23.87
C GLN A 100 0.16 35.58 23.04
N PRO A 101 0.21 35.12 21.78
CA PRO A 101 1.25 35.50 20.80
C PRO A 101 0.98 36.87 20.17
N ASP A 102 2.07 37.62 19.99
CA ASP A 102 2.17 39.00 19.51
C ASP A 102 1.52 39.22 18.13
N PHE A 103 0.42 40.00 18.06
CA PHE A 103 -0.11 40.51 16.80
C PHE A 103 0.64 41.80 16.41
N ARG A 104 1.33 41.68 15.28
CA ARG A 104 2.19 42.69 14.64
C ARG A 104 1.51 44.04 14.37
N PRO A 105 2.31 45.12 14.21
CA PRO A 105 1.87 46.50 14.36
C PRO A 105 1.25 47.06 13.08
N ALA A 106 0.15 47.80 13.22
CA ALA A 106 -0.29 48.74 12.20
C ALA A 106 -1.10 49.89 12.82
N LYS A 107 -0.52 51.11 12.73
CA LYS A 107 -1.15 52.42 12.42
C LYS A 107 -2.54 52.70 13.04
N LYS A 108 -2.83 53.82 13.68
CA LYS A 108 -2.47 55.22 13.36
C LYS A 108 -3.17 56.13 14.38
N ARG A 109 -2.55 57.30 14.64
CA ARG A 109 -3.09 58.57 15.17
C ARG A 109 -3.64 58.61 16.58
#